data_AF-A0A8J6B3V7-F1
#
_entry.id   AF-A0A8J6B3V7-F1
#
_cell.length_a   1.000
_cell.length_b   1.000
_cell.length_c   1.000
_cell.angle_alpha   90.00
_cell.angle_beta   90.00
_cell.angle_gamma   90.00
#
_symmetry.space_group_name_H-M   'P 1'
#
loop_
_entity.id
_entity.type
_entity.pdbx_description
1 polymer ?
#
loop_
_entity_poly.entity_id
_entity_poly.type
_entity_poly.pdbx_seq_one_letter_code
_entity_poly.pdbx_strand_id
1 'polypeptide(L)'
;VCAVLFNVCRKEGLVLPQELARKIAEKSGRNLRKALLMCEACRVQQYPFSSDQDVPETDWEVYVKETANVIVSQQNPQRFAYFDSEKRKFISRTRNWMKRCQTVRRH
;
A
#
# COMPACT_ATOMS: atom_id res chain seq x y z
N VAL A 1 15.46 5.97 -4.26
CA VAL A 1 13.98 6.11 -4.30
C VAL A 1 13.56 7.58 -4.31
N CYS A 2 14.00 8.41 -3.36
CA CYS A 2 13.63 9.84 -3.28
C CYS A 2 13.87 10.62 -4.59
N ALA A 3 15.05 10.48 -5.22
CA ALA A 3 15.35 11.18 -6.48
C ALA A 3 14.35 10.86 -7.60
N VAL A 4 13.85 9.63 -7.66
CA VAL A 4 12.84 9.23 -8.66
C VAL A 4 11.48 9.82 -8.30
N LEU A 5 11.09 9.84 -7.03
CA LEU A 5 9.86 10.49 -6.56
C LEU A 5 9.84 11.98 -6.93
N PHE A 6 10.93 12.71 -6.64
CA PHE A 6 11.05 14.11 -7.03
C PHE A 6 10.96 14.30 -8.54
N ASN A 7 11.60 13.44 -9.33
CA ASN A 7 11.51 13.53 -10.79
C ASN A 7 10.10 13.28 -11.31
N VAL A 8 9.34 12.35 -10.73
CA VAL A 8 7.95 12.08 -11.11
C VAL A 8 7.05 13.24 -10.69
N CYS A 9 7.12 13.68 -9.43
CA CYS A 9 6.34 14.81 -8.95
C CYS A 9 6.62 16.09 -9.76
N ARG A 10 7.89 16.37 -10.09
CA ARG A 10 8.26 17.52 -10.93
C ARG A 10 7.67 17.42 -12.33
N LYS A 11 7.62 16.24 -12.93
CA LYS A 11 6.97 16.02 -14.24
C LYS A 11 5.45 16.21 -14.17
N GLU A 12 4.83 15.90 -13.04
CA GLU A 12 3.40 16.13 -12.80
C GLU A 12 3.08 17.56 -12.33
N GLY A 13 4.08 18.45 -12.20
CA GLY A 13 3.89 19.80 -11.68
C GLY A 13 3.57 19.88 -10.18
N LEU A 14 3.88 18.81 -9.45
CA LEU A 14 3.64 18.69 -8.01
C LEU A 14 4.89 19.04 -7.20
N VAL A 15 4.71 19.76 -6.09
CA VAL A 15 5.80 20.09 -5.15
C VAL A 15 5.76 19.11 -3.98
N LEU A 16 6.64 18.11 -4.00
CA LEU A 16 6.75 17.13 -2.93
C LEU A 16 7.71 17.63 -1.83
N PRO A 17 7.29 17.74 -0.56
CA PRO A 17 8.18 18.05 0.56
C PRO A 17 9.24 16.96 0.75
N GLN A 18 10.47 17.36 1.08
CA GLN A 18 11.58 16.43 1.26
C GLN A 18 11.36 15.44 2.41
N GLU A 19 10.74 15.90 3.50
CA GLU A 19 10.43 15.02 4.63
C GLU A 19 9.43 13.92 4.25
N LEU A 20 8.38 14.27 3.51
CA LEU A 20 7.40 13.30 3.02
C LEU A 20 8.05 12.31 2.04
N ALA A 21 8.91 12.79 1.13
CA ALA A 21 9.66 11.92 0.22
C ALA A 21 10.55 10.90 0.98
N ARG A 22 11.18 11.32 2.09
CA ARG A 22 11.98 10.45 2.95
C ARG A 22 11.09 9.41 3.65
N LYS A 23 9.98 9.84 4.25
CA LYS A 23 8.99 8.94 4.90
C LYS A 23 8.49 7.87 3.92
N ILE A 24 8.13 8.25 2.69
CA ILE A 24 7.71 7.32 1.63
C ILE A 24 8.85 6.36 1.26
N ALA A 25 10.07 6.86 1.10
CA ALA A 25 11.22 6.02 0.75
C ALA A 25 11.52 4.98 1.83
N GLU A 26 11.39 5.34 3.12
CA GLU A 26 11.55 4.44 4.26
C GLU A 26 10.41 3.40 4.31
N LYS A 27 9.13 3.83 4.32
CA LYS A 27 7.98 2.90 4.35
C LYS A 27 7.90 1.99 3.12
N SER A 28 8.42 2.43 1.98
CA SER A 28 8.44 1.62 0.76
C SER A 28 9.46 0.48 0.77
N GLY A 29 10.41 0.46 1.70
CA GLY A 29 11.39 -0.64 1.83
C GLY A 29 12.25 -0.84 0.57
N ARG A 30 12.69 0.24 -0.07
CA ARG A 30 13.43 0.25 -1.36
C ARG A 30 12.63 -0.27 -2.56
N ASN A 31 11.32 -0.52 -2.43
CA ASN A 31 10.44 -0.88 -3.55
C ASN A 31 9.91 0.37 -4.25
N LEU A 32 10.43 0.66 -5.44
CA LEU A 32 10.07 1.86 -6.19
C LEU A 32 8.60 1.90 -6.62
N ARG A 33 8.02 0.76 -7.01
CA ARG A 33 6.59 0.69 -7.38
C ARG A 33 5.71 1.02 -6.19
N LYS A 34 6.05 0.47 -5.01
CA LYS A 34 5.35 0.77 -3.76
C LYS A 34 5.46 2.25 -3.40
N ALA A 35 6.65 2.83 -3.53
CA ALA A 35 6.88 4.25 -3.27
C ALA A 35 6.02 5.17 -4.15
N LEU A 36 5.89 4.87 -5.45
CA LEU A 36 5.06 5.65 -6.37
C LEU A 36 3.58 5.57 -6.00
N LEU A 37 3.06 4.36 -5.74
CA LEU A 37 1.68 4.16 -5.30
C LEU A 37 1.38 4.87 -3.98
N MET A 38 2.31 4.82 -3.02
CA MET A 38 2.20 5.56 -1.75
C MET A 38 2.16 7.07 -1.98
N CYS A 39 2.97 7.59 -2.91
CA CYS A 39 2.97 9.00 -3.27
C CYS A 39 1.64 9.44 -3.91
N GLU A 40 1.08 8.63 -4.81
CA GLU A 40 -0.25 8.86 -5.40
C GLU A 40 -1.35 8.82 -4.34
N ALA A 41 -1.32 7.85 -3.42
CA ALA A 41 -2.26 7.74 -2.33
C ALA A 41 -2.19 8.96 -1.39
N CYS A 42 -0.99 9.45 -1.09
CA CYS A 42 -0.81 10.70 -0.33
C CYS A 42 -1.48 11.87 -1.06
N ARG A 43 -1.31 11.99 -2.38
CA ARG A 43 -1.93 13.06 -3.18
C ARG A 43 -3.46 12.99 -3.14
N VAL A 44 -4.03 11.78 -3.21
CA VAL A 44 -5.48 11.56 -3.18
C VAL A 44 -6.07 11.86 -1.80
N GLN A 45 -5.35 11.53 -0.73
CA GLN A 45 -5.81 11.81 0.63
C GLN A 45 -5.81 13.31 0.95
N GLN A 46 -4.75 14.02 0.58
CA GLN A 46 -4.60 15.44 0.87
C GLN A 46 -3.67 16.12 -0.13
N TYR A 47 -4.15 17.22 -0.70
CA TYR A 47 -3.34 18.13 -1.50
C TYR A 47 -3.71 19.58 -1.18
N PRO A 48 -2.76 20.52 -1.00
CA PRO A 48 -1.31 20.39 -1.16
C PRO A 48 -0.64 19.45 -0.14
N PHE A 49 0.52 18.88 -0.51
CA PHE A 49 1.28 18.00 0.37
C PHE A 49 1.72 18.72 1.65
N SER A 50 1.63 18.03 2.79
CA SER A 50 2.19 18.47 4.07
C SER A 50 3.41 17.63 4.45
N SER A 51 4.38 18.22 5.15
CA SER A 51 5.53 17.49 5.72
C SER A 51 5.11 16.44 6.76
N ASP A 52 4.04 16.75 7.51
CA ASP A 52 3.50 15.91 8.59
C ASP A 52 2.40 14.94 8.15
N GLN A 53 2.13 14.89 6.85
CA GLN A 53 1.16 13.96 6.31
C GLN A 53 1.56 12.51 6.61
N ASP A 54 0.60 11.71 7.09
CA ASP A 54 0.83 10.29 7.26
C ASP A 54 0.84 9.59 5.90
N VAL A 55 1.77 8.65 5.75
CA VAL A 55 1.90 7.86 4.54
C VAL A 55 1.05 6.62 4.73
N PRO A 56 -0.06 6.46 3.99
CA PRO A 56 -0.94 5.32 4.17
C PRO A 56 -0.20 4.01 3.92
N GLU A 57 -0.34 3.06 4.86
CA GLU A 57 0.04 1.67 4.60
C GLU A 57 -0.93 1.06 3.60
N THR A 58 -0.44 0.17 2.75
CA THR A 58 -1.31 -0.52 1.79
C THR A 58 -2.22 -1.52 2.54
N ASP A 59 -3.50 -1.58 2.18
CA ASP A 59 -4.52 -2.42 2.86
C ASP A 59 -4.08 -3.89 3.08
N TRP A 60 -3.29 -4.46 2.16
CA TRP A 60 -2.78 -5.82 2.30
C TRP A 60 -1.73 -5.97 3.40
N GLU A 61 -0.91 -4.95 3.66
CA GLU A 61 0.09 -4.96 4.75
C GLU A 61 -0.60 -4.90 6.11
N VAL A 62 -1.63 -4.06 6.22
CA VAL A 62 -2.48 -3.97 7.41
C VAL A 62 -3.15 -5.31 7.66
N TYR A 63 -3.78 -5.90 6.63
CA TYR A 63 -4.44 -7.20 6.75
C TYR A 63 -3.47 -8.31 7.17
N VAL A 64 -2.25 -8.35 6.62
CA VAL A 64 -1.24 -9.35 7.00
C VAL A 64 -0.79 -9.15 8.45
N LYS A 65 -0.53 -7.92 8.88
CA LYS A 65 -0.15 -7.60 10.26
C LYS A 65 -1.25 -7.97 11.25
N GLU A 66 -2.49 -7.57 10.97
CA GLU A 66 -3.66 -7.93 11.78
C GLU A 66 -3.81 -9.45 11.86
N THR A 67 -3.74 -10.14 10.71
CA THR A 67 -3.83 -11.61 10.67
C THR A 67 -2.74 -12.26 11.52
N ALA A 68 -1.49 -11.81 11.41
CA ALA A 68 -0.38 -12.32 12.22
C ALA A 68 -0.63 -12.10 13.72
N ASN A 69 -1.09 -10.90 14.11
CA ASN A 69 -1.42 -10.58 15.50
C ASN A 69 -2.55 -11.45 16.05
N VAL A 70 -3.58 -11.75 15.24
CA VAL A 70 -4.65 -12.63 15.72
C VAL A 70 -4.20 -14.09 15.82
N ILE A 71 -3.35 -14.57 14.91
CA ILE A 71 -2.75 -15.92 15.00
C ILE A 71 -1.92 -16.08 16.27
N VAL A 72 -1.13 -15.06 16.62
CA VAL A 72 -0.28 -15.08 17.83
C VAL A 72 -1.12 -14.97 19.11
N SER A 73 -2.17 -14.15 19.11
CA SER A 73 -2.98 -13.91 20.31
C SER A 73 -3.95 -15.03 20.66
N GLN A 74 -4.47 -15.79 19.68
CA GLN A 74 -5.42 -16.87 19.94
C GLN A 74 -5.13 -18.13 19.12
N GLN A 75 -4.44 -19.07 19.76
CA GLN A 75 -4.17 -20.41 19.22
C GLN A 75 -5.31 -21.37 19.57
N ASN A 76 -6.53 -21.14 19.06
CA ASN A 76 -7.63 -22.10 19.20
C ASN A 76 -8.09 -22.69 17.84
N PRO A 77 -8.59 -23.94 17.79
CA PRO A 77 -8.91 -24.62 16.53
C PRO A 77 -10.04 -23.95 15.71
N GLN A 78 -11.01 -23.34 16.38
CA GLN A 78 -12.17 -22.69 15.73
C GLN A 78 -11.75 -21.40 15.01
N ARG A 79 -10.85 -20.63 15.60
CA ARG A 79 -10.31 -19.39 15.05
C ARG A 79 -9.41 -19.67 13.84
N PHE A 80 -8.64 -20.76 13.86
CA PHE A 80 -7.84 -21.19 12.71
C PHE A 80 -8.69 -21.48 11.47
N ALA A 81 -9.81 -22.20 11.61
CA ALA A 81 -10.72 -22.48 10.50
C ALA A 81 -11.34 -21.20 9.90
N TYR A 82 -11.69 -20.23 10.76
CA TYR A 82 -12.14 -18.91 10.32
C TYR A 82 -11.07 -18.19 9.49
N PHE A 83 -9.82 -18.16 9.97
CA PHE A 83 -8.70 -17.53 9.24
C PHE A 83 -8.42 -18.18 7.89
N ASP A 84 -8.46 -19.51 7.83
CA ASP A 84 -8.19 -20.21 6.60
C ASP A 84 -9.29 -19.94 5.55
N SER A 85 -10.53 -19.70 5.98
CA SER A 85 -11.61 -19.24 5.10
C SER A 85 -11.39 -17.80 4.60
N GLU A 86 -10.91 -16.89 5.45
CA GLU A 86 -10.75 -15.49 5.11
C GLU A 86 -9.52 -15.25 4.23
N LYS A 87 -8.44 -15.97 4.48
CA LYS A 87 -7.26 -16.02 3.61
C LYS A 87 -7.64 -16.42 2.19
N ARG A 88 -8.51 -17.42 2.02
CA ARG A 88 -9.02 -17.81 0.69
C ARG A 88 -9.82 -16.70 0.03
N LYS A 89 -10.64 -15.95 0.78
CA LYS A 89 -11.37 -14.79 0.24
C LYS A 89 -10.43 -13.67 -0.19
N PHE A 90 -9.38 -13.38 0.58
CA PHE A 90 -8.39 -12.37 0.22
C PHE A 90 -7.62 -12.74 -1.05
N ILE A 91 -7.16 -14.00 -1.15
CA ILE A 91 -6.49 -14.54 -2.35
C ILE A 91 -7.44 -14.50 -3.56
N SER A 92 -8.73 -14.79 -3.37
CA SER A 92 -9.76 -14.67 -4.40
C SER A 92 -9.94 -13.23 -4.89
N ARG A 93 -10.08 -12.26 -3.95
CA ARG A 93 -10.26 -10.84 -4.28
C ARG A 93 -9.04 -10.28 -5.02
N THR A 94 -7.83 -10.59 -4.57
CA THR A 94 -6.59 -10.15 -5.22
C THR A 94 -6.42 -10.78 -6.61
N ARG A 95 -6.75 -12.07 -6.78
CA ARG A 95 -6.75 -12.74 -8.09
C ARG A 95 -7.77 -12.13 -9.06
N ASN A 96 -8.97 -11.81 -8.58
CA ASN A 96 -10.01 -11.19 -9.39
C ASN A 96 -9.68 -9.73 -9.74
N TRP A 97 -9.10 -8.98 -8.82
CA TRP A 97 -8.59 -7.63 -9.09
C TRP A 97 -7.48 -7.65 -10.15
N MET A 98 -6.52 -8.58 -10.05
CA MET A 98 -5.47 -8.77 -11.07
C MET A 98 -6.04 -9.08 -12.46
N LYS A 99 -7.03 -9.98 -12.54
CA LYS A 99 -7.72 -10.28 -13.82
C LYS A 99 -8.38 -9.03 -14.39
N ARG A 100 -9.06 -8.25 -13.55
CA ARG A 100 -9.78 -7.03 -13.96
C ARG A 100 -8.82 -5.92 -14.41
N CYS A 101 -7.69 -5.74 -13.74
CA CYS A 101 -6.65 -4.81 -14.15
C CYS A 101 -5.99 -5.20 -15.49
N GLN A 102 -5.86 -6.51 -15.78
CA GLN A 102 -5.38 -6.97 -17.10
C GLN A 102 -6.40 -6.74 -18.21
N THR A 103 -7.70 -6.81 -17.91
CA THR A 103 -8.77 -6.50 -18.88
C THR A 103 -8.82 -5.01 -19.24
N VAL A 104 -8.62 -4.11 -18.27
CA VAL A 104 -8.63 -2.65 -18.50
C VAL A 104 -7.40 -2.16 -19.29
N ARG A 105 -6.30 -2.92 -19.29
CA ARG A 105 -5.08 -2.58 -20.07
C ARG A 105 -5.11 -3.01 -21.54
N ARG A 106 -6.19 -3.67 -22.00
CA ARG A 106 -6.36 -4.14 -23.40
C ARG A 106 -7.26 -3.23 -24.25
N HIS A 107 -7.70 -2.08 -23.72
CA HIS A 107 -8.43 -1.05 -24.47
C HIS A 107 -7.70 0.29 -24.37
#